data_AF-A0A2M7YYV6-F1
#
_entry.id   AF-A0A2M7YYV6-F1
#
_cell.length_a   1.000
_cell.length_b   1.000
_cell.length_c   1.000
_cell.angle_alpha   90.00
_cell.angle_beta   90.00
_cell.angle_gamma   90.00
#
_symmetry.space_group_name_H-M   'P 1'
#
loop_
_entity.id
_entity.type
_entity.pdbx_description
1 polymer ?
#
loop_
_entity_poly.entity_id
_entity_poly.type
_entity_poly.pdbx_seq_one_letter_code
_entity_poly.pdbx_strand_id
1 'polypeptide(L)'
;ALRAVEEGLFDEIAVARLRGLLGLQEALGIVSRQLGVGTPEDLANSVIPWVADSPFLAKLSTVMYYGFYDITQVQLSLLEEVARTSSVKVFFPLTDQPAYQFAQRFVDRHLLKAGVVHQPLQVRREPFGLGNQTASSPSVQVVNVIGCQGELAFTCNAILHAVETTGHTFREIGVVARTLEPYGPLLRRVFEEHRIPFCATATAPLLEEPVAKVWWQLAGLREEQYPWQGLLDVVASPYYRGLSVNGRSPHEQRNIWSQAVRHWRCVRGREDWERLAAVATDLELIRDWQRKIGVPLEEASAALQQCADVVGRLIADCQALPESGSIGELTLAFESLVSTHLCLLEEQTSSEMDERDHAQMTSLAQGFEQVMTQVKQLDRVGTRMTWGAWVDVFRGALVAARKPIPGQSPLGVQVFDAM
;
A
#
# COMPACT_ATOMS: atom_id res chain seq x y z
N ALA A 1 6.44 -26.49 -22.13
CA ALA A 1 7.57 -25.89 -21.38
C ALA A 1 8.42 -26.96 -20.69
N LEU A 2 7.88 -27.76 -19.77
CA LEU A 2 8.64 -28.87 -19.12
C LEU A 2 9.23 -29.87 -20.12
N ARG A 3 8.47 -30.27 -21.13
CA ARG A 3 8.98 -31.11 -22.24
C ARG A 3 10.18 -30.49 -22.97
N ALA A 4 10.21 -29.17 -23.16
CA ALA A 4 11.35 -28.50 -23.81
C ALA A 4 12.62 -28.52 -22.93
N VAL A 5 12.46 -28.57 -21.61
CA VAL A 5 13.57 -28.77 -20.66
C VAL A 5 14.03 -30.24 -20.66
N GLU A 6 13.11 -31.19 -20.83
CA GLU A 6 13.42 -32.62 -20.97
C GLU A 6 14.09 -32.96 -22.31
N GLU A 7 13.73 -32.23 -23.37
CA GLU A 7 14.27 -32.37 -24.73
C GLU A 7 15.64 -31.67 -24.91
N GLY A 8 16.21 -31.09 -23.85
CA GLY A 8 17.57 -30.53 -23.87
C GLY A 8 17.72 -29.20 -24.61
N LEU A 9 16.64 -28.42 -24.75
CA LEU A 9 16.65 -27.15 -25.48
C LEU A 9 17.27 -25.97 -24.69
N PHE A 10 17.81 -26.22 -23.50
CA PHE A 10 18.36 -25.20 -22.60
C PHE A 10 19.73 -25.62 -22.04
N ASP A 11 20.56 -24.64 -21.71
CA ASP A 11 21.87 -24.85 -21.09
C ASP A 11 21.77 -25.66 -19.78
N GLU A 12 22.69 -26.62 -19.58
CA GLU A 12 22.66 -27.57 -18.45
C GLU A 12 22.59 -26.88 -17.07
N ILE A 13 23.21 -25.70 -16.93
CA ILE A 13 23.21 -24.89 -15.70
C ILE A 13 21.81 -24.33 -15.39
N ALA A 14 21.01 -24.04 -16.43
CA ALA A 14 19.66 -23.51 -16.29
C ALA A 14 18.61 -24.61 -16.11
N VAL A 15 18.86 -25.85 -16.55
CA VAL A 15 17.90 -26.96 -16.54
C VAL A 15 17.35 -27.25 -15.14
N ALA A 16 18.21 -27.33 -14.12
CA ALA A 16 17.76 -27.62 -12.75
C ALA A 16 16.84 -26.52 -12.20
N ARG A 17 17.19 -25.26 -12.44
CA ARG A 17 16.40 -24.09 -12.00
C ARG A 17 15.09 -23.99 -12.77
N LEU A 18 15.11 -24.17 -14.09
CA LEU A 18 13.93 -24.13 -14.95
C LEU A 18 12.96 -25.27 -14.62
N ARG A 19 13.47 -26.48 -14.36
CA ARG A 19 12.63 -27.60 -13.92
C ARG A 19 11.94 -27.29 -12.60
N GLY A 20 12.65 -26.75 -11.62
CA GLY A 20 12.07 -26.34 -10.34
C GLY A 20 11.01 -25.25 -10.50
N LEU A 21 11.29 -24.21 -11.29
CA LEU A 21 10.37 -23.10 -11.50
C LEU A 21 9.11 -23.52 -12.28
N LEU A 22 9.28 -24.27 -13.37
CA LEU A 22 8.15 -24.74 -14.17
C LEU A 22 7.31 -25.78 -13.41
N GLY A 23 7.94 -26.64 -12.61
CA GLY A 23 7.22 -27.57 -11.75
C GLY A 23 6.39 -26.84 -10.69
N LEU A 24 6.96 -25.79 -10.07
CA LEU A 24 6.22 -24.95 -9.13
C LEU A 24 5.06 -24.21 -9.82
N GLN A 25 5.30 -23.66 -11.02
CA GLN A 25 4.28 -22.97 -11.81
C GLN A 25 3.11 -23.92 -12.16
N GLU A 26 3.41 -25.15 -12.57
CA GLU A 26 2.38 -26.15 -12.90
C GLU A 26 1.57 -26.55 -11.65
N ALA A 27 2.27 -26.83 -10.54
CA ALA A 27 1.61 -27.14 -9.27
C ALA A 27 0.71 -25.99 -8.81
N LEU A 28 1.21 -24.75 -8.86
CA LEU A 28 0.43 -23.55 -8.55
C LEU A 28 -0.77 -23.42 -9.48
N GLY A 29 -0.61 -23.64 -10.80
CA GLY A 29 -1.71 -23.55 -11.76
C GLY A 29 -2.79 -24.62 -11.58
N ILE A 30 -2.45 -25.81 -11.07
CA ILE A 30 -3.43 -26.84 -10.71
C ILE A 30 -4.22 -26.41 -9.47
N VAL A 31 -3.51 -26.01 -8.41
CA VAL A 31 -4.13 -25.59 -7.15
C VAL A 31 -4.99 -24.34 -7.35
N SER A 32 -4.48 -23.32 -8.04
CA SER A 32 -5.20 -22.09 -8.36
C SER A 32 -6.54 -22.36 -9.08
N ARG A 33 -6.56 -23.27 -10.05
CA ARG A 33 -7.79 -23.67 -10.75
C ARG A 33 -8.78 -24.39 -9.84
N GLN A 34 -8.31 -25.28 -8.98
CA GLN A 34 -9.17 -25.98 -8.01
C GLN A 34 -9.80 -25.02 -7.01
N LEU A 35 -9.06 -23.99 -6.61
CA LEU A 35 -9.50 -22.98 -5.64
C LEU A 35 -10.27 -21.81 -6.27
N GLY A 36 -10.33 -21.72 -7.61
CA GLY A 36 -10.92 -20.58 -8.31
C GLY A 36 -10.22 -19.24 -7.97
N VAL A 37 -8.90 -19.28 -7.78
CA VAL A 37 -8.06 -18.10 -7.56
C VAL A 37 -7.11 -17.92 -8.73
N GLY A 38 -6.77 -16.69 -9.06
CA GLY A 38 -5.92 -16.39 -10.21
C GLY A 38 -5.50 -14.94 -10.23
N THR A 39 -4.63 -14.64 -11.19
CA THR A 39 -4.18 -13.31 -11.53
C THR A 39 -5.22 -12.57 -12.39
N PRO A 40 -5.09 -11.24 -12.58
CA PRO A 40 -5.91 -10.52 -13.55
C PRO A 40 -5.82 -11.10 -14.98
N GLU A 41 -4.70 -11.72 -15.35
CA GLU A 41 -4.55 -12.40 -16.64
C GLU A 41 -5.36 -13.70 -16.70
N ASP A 42 -5.45 -14.45 -15.61
CA ASP A 42 -6.29 -15.65 -15.56
C ASP A 42 -7.77 -15.30 -15.76
N LEU A 43 -8.21 -14.16 -15.21
CA LEU A 43 -9.55 -13.63 -15.47
C LEU A 43 -9.73 -13.29 -16.95
N ALA A 44 -8.80 -12.52 -17.54
CA ALA A 44 -8.83 -12.16 -18.96
C ALA A 44 -8.87 -13.40 -19.87
N ASN A 45 -8.10 -14.44 -19.54
CA ASN A 45 -8.09 -15.70 -20.29
C ASN A 45 -9.41 -16.47 -20.13
N SER A 46 -9.97 -16.50 -18.92
CA SER A 46 -11.19 -17.26 -18.62
C SER A 46 -12.44 -16.76 -19.34
N VAL A 47 -12.46 -15.47 -19.72
CA VAL A 47 -13.60 -14.85 -20.43
C VAL A 47 -13.54 -15.03 -21.94
N ILE A 48 -12.37 -15.33 -22.52
CA ILE A 48 -12.19 -15.47 -23.99
C ILE A 48 -13.21 -16.44 -24.61
N PRO A 49 -13.45 -17.65 -24.08
CA PRO A 49 -14.40 -18.59 -24.68
C PRO A 49 -15.84 -18.08 -24.74
N TRP A 50 -16.19 -17.08 -23.93
CA TRP A 50 -17.54 -16.53 -23.80
C TRP A 50 -17.76 -15.27 -24.65
N VAL A 51 -16.72 -14.75 -25.30
CA VAL A 51 -16.78 -13.51 -26.07
C VAL A 51 -17.79 -13.61 -27.21
N ALA A 52 -17.77 -14.72 -27.97
CA ALA A 52 -18.67 -14.95 -29.10
C ALA A 52 -20.16 -14.97 -28.71
N ASP A 53 -20.47 -15.54 -27.55
CA ASP A 53 -21.84 -15.67 -27.05
C ASP A 53 -22.25 -14.52 -26.12
N SER A 54 -21.42 -13.49 -25.97
CA SER A 54 -21.65 -12.41 -25.02
C SER A 54 -22.83 -11.53 -25.45
N PRO A 55 -23.95 -11.52 -24.68
CA PRO A 55 -25.09 -10.67 -24.99
C PRO A 55 -24.80 -9.19 -24.78
N PHE A 56 -23.75 -8.85 -24.02
CA PHE A 56 -23.29 -7.49 -23.84
C PHE A 56 -22.57 -6.99 -25.10
N LEU A 57 -21.60 -7.75 -25.61
CA LEU A 57 -20.84 -7.37 -26.82
C LEU A 57 -21.74 -7.32 -28.05
N ALA A 58 -22.71 -8.24 -28.16
CA ALA A 58 -23.67 -8.25 -29.26
C ALA A 58 -24.53 -6.97 -29.35
N LYS A 59 -24.68 -6.22 -28.25
CA LYS A 59 -25.41 -4.94 -28.20
C LYS A 59 -24.54 -3.73 -28.57
N LEU A 60 -23.22 -3.88 -28.62
CA LEU A 60 -22.30 -2.79 -28.92
C LEU A 60 -22.15 -2.63 -30.43
N SER A 61 -22.30 -1.40 -30.92
CA SER A 61 -22.05 -1.08 -32.32
C SER A 61 -20.56 -1.03 -32.65
N THR A 62 -19.71 -0.67 -31.68
CA THR A 62 -18.26 -0.59 -31.82
C THR A 62 -17.59 -0.70 -30.45
N VAL A 63 -16.47 -1.40 -30.38
CA VAL A 63 -15.57 -1.46 -29.22
C VAL A 63 -14.32 -0.64 -29.53
N MET A 64 -13.93 0.25 -28.61
CA MET A 64 -12.78 1.13 -28.78
C MET A 64 -11.69 0.79 -27.76
N TYR A 65 -10.49 0.48 -28.24
CA TYR A 65 -9.30 0.27 -27.41
C TYR A 65 -8.39 1.51 -27.49
N TYR A 66 -7.99 2.03 -26.32
CA TYR A 66 -7.17 3.24 -26.19
C TYR A 66 -6.24 3.12 -24.96
N GLY A 67 -5.06 3.74 -25.02
CA GLY A 67 -4.18 3.92 -23.87
C GLY A 67 -3.15 2.80 -23.63
N PHE A 68 -2.74 2.08 -24.67
CA PHE A 68 -1.72 1.03 -24.58
C PHE A 68 -0.66 1.17 -25.69
N TYR A 69 0.57 0.77 -25.38
CA TYR A 69 1.69 0.73 -26.32
C TYR A 69 2.08 -0.72 -26.67
N ASP A 70 1.78 -1.64 -25.77
CA ASP A 70 1.87 -3.08 -25.91
C ASP A 70 0.78 -3.74 -25.06
N ILE A 71 0.60 -5.04 -25.24
CA ILE A 71 -0.33 -5.87 -24.46
C ILE A 71 0.28 -7.26 -24.29
N THR A 72 -0.09 -7.95 -23.21
CA THR A 72 0.34 -9.33 -22.97
C THR A 72 -0.34 -10.29 -23.95
N GLN A 73 0.19 -11.51 -24.10
CA GLN A 73 -0.37 -12.48 -25.05
C GLN A 73 -1.84 -12.80 -24.76
N VAL A 74 -2.23 -12.86 -23.48
CA VAL A 74 -3.62 -13.11 -23.08
C VAL A 74 -4.53 -11.95 -23.49
N GLN A 75 -4.08 -10.71 -23.25
CA GLN A 75 -4.82 -9.51 -23.64
C GLN A 75 -4.96 -9.41 -25.17
N LEU A 76 -3.92 -9.79 -25.92
CA LEU A 76 -3.98 -9.88 -27.37
C LEU A 76 -5.01 -10.90 -27.84
N SER A 77 -5.00 -12.11 -27.28
CA SER A 77 -6.00 -13.14 -27.63
C SER A 77 -7.43 -12.70 -27.32
N LEU A 78 -7.64 -11.96 -26.24
CA LEU A 78 -8.94 -11.36 -25.93
C LEU A 78 -9.33 -10.29 -26.96
N LEU A 79 -8.41 -9.40 -27.35
CA LEU A 79 -8.66 -8.39 -28.39
C LEU A 79 -9.01 -9.04 -29.73
N GLU A 80 -8.26 -10.06 -30.12
CA GLU A 80 -8.50 -10.81 -31.37
C GLU A 80 -9.88 -11.48 -31.36
N GLU A 81 -10.29 -12.07 -30.24
CA GLU A 81 -11.60 -12.70 -30.13
C GLU A 81 -12.73 -11.68 -30.19
N VAL A 82 -12.58 -10.52 -29.51
CA VAL A 82 -13.57 -9.42 -29.60
C VAL A 82 -13.65 -8.86 -31.02
N ALA A 83 -12.53 -8.77 -31.73
CA ALA A 83 -12.48 -8.29 -33.12
C ALA A 83 -13.15 -9.25 -34.11
N ARG A 84 -13.27 -10.55 -33.78
CA ARG A 84 -14.02 -11.51 -34.62
C ARG A 84 -15.53 -11.32 -34.52
N THR A 85 -16.02 -10.84 -33.38
CA THR A 85 -17.46 -10.81 -33.06
C THR A 85 -18.05 -9.41 -33.17
N SER A 86 -17.23 -8.37 -33.06
CA SER A 86 -17.66 -6.98 -33.00
C SER A 86 -16.75 -6.06 -33.81
N SER A 87 -17.29 -4.93 -34.23
CA SER A 87 -16.50 -3.87 -34.87
C SER A 87 -15.54 -3.26 -33.85
N VAL A 88 -14.23 -3.37 -34.08
CA VAL A 88 -13.19 -2.86 -33.17
C VAL A 88 -12.44 -1.69 -33.80
N LYS A 89 -12.22 -0.63 -33.01
CA LYS A 89 -11.32 0.48 -33.32
C LYS A 89 -10.19 0.55 -32.31
N VAL A 90 -8.97 0.58 -32.79
CA VAL A 90 -7.77 0.69 -31.95
C VAL A 90 -7.14 2.06 -32.17
N PHE A 91 -7.00 2.82 -31.10
CA PHE A 91 -6.28 4.09 -31.08
C PHE A 91 -4.86 3.84 -30.58
N PHE A 92 -3.95 3.63 -31.53
CA PHE A 92 -2.57 3.25 -31.23
C PHE A 92 -1.62 4.43 -31.44
N PRO A 93 -0.80 4.82 -30.45
CA PRO A 93 0.09 5.97 -30.54
C PRO A 93 1.32 5.63 -31.41
N LEU A 94 1.24 5.90 -32.71
CA LEU A 94 2.30 5.63 -33.68
C LEU A 94 2.67 6.89 -34.47
N THR A 95 3.97 7.18 -34.54
CA THR A 95 4.53 8.23 -35.40
C THR A 95 5.80 7.72 -36.08
N ASP A 96 6.26 8.40 -37.14
CA ASP A 96 7.39 7.95 -37.98
C ASP A 96 8.76 8.22 -37.32
N GLN A 97 8.80 8.43 -36.01
CA GLN A 97 10.03 8.74 -35.27
C GLN A 97 10.71 7.47 -34.72
N PRO A 98 12.05 7.45 -34.60
CA PRO A 98 12.78 6.30 -34.07
C PRO A 98 12.31 5.82 -32.69
N ALA A 99 11.82 6.73 -31.84
CA ALA A 99 11.32 6.41 -30.50
C ALA A 99 10.10 5.46 -30.52
N TYR A 100 9.34 5.40 -31.62
CA TYR A 100 8.14 4.57 -31.76
C TYR A 100 8.40 3.24 -32.49
N GLN A 101 9.67 2.90 -32.78
CA GLN A 101 10.01 1.65 -33.48
C GLN A 101 9.56 0.40 -32.72
N PHE A 102 9.55 0.42 -31.38
CA PHE A 102 9.07 -0.71 -30.58
C PHE A 102 7.56 -0.94 -30.81
N ALA A 103 6.78 0.14 -30.84
CA ALA A 103 5.33 0.13 -31.04
C ALA A 103 4.99 -0.27 -32.49
N GLN A 104 5.79 0.16 -33.48
CA GLN A 104 5.65 -0.27 -34.87
C GLN A 104 5.71 -1.80 -35.00
N ARG A 105 6.61 -2.47 -34.27
CA ARG A 105 6.73 -3.94 -34.31
C ARG A 105 5.45 -4.62 -33.86
N PHE A 106 4.75 -4.07 -32.87
CA PHE A 106 3.47 -4.60 -32.41
C PHE A 106 2.40 -4.48 -33.50
N VAL A 107 2.29 -3.30 -34.12
CA VAL A 107 1.36 -3.03 -35.23
C VAL A 107 1.59 -3.98 -36.39
N ASP A 108 2.84 -4.11 -36.83
CA ASP A 108 3.20 -4.95 -37.99
C ASP A 108 2.93 -6.43 -37.74
N ARG A 109 3.21 -6.91 -36.52
CA ARG A 109 3.10 -8.32 -36.19
C ARG A 109 1.67 -8.76 -35.90
N HIS A 110 0.89 -7.92 -35.22
CA HIS A 110 -0.39 -8.33 -34.65
C HIS A 110 -1.57 -7.62 -35.33
N LEU A 111 -1.53 -6.30 -35.50
CA LEU A 111 -2.67 -5.55 -36.01
C LEU A 111 -2.79 -5.63 -37.55
N LEU A 112 -1.70 -5.38 -38.29
CA LEU A 112 -1.72 -5.40 -39.76
C LEU A 112 -1.96 -6.82 -40.31
N LYS A 113 -1.38 -7.84 -39.67
CA LYS A 113 -1.64 -9.25 -40.05
C LYS A 113 -3.10 -9.64 -39.81
N ALA A 114 -3.76 -9.06 -38.82
CA ALA A 114 -5.18 -9.25 -38.57
C ALA A 114 -6.10 -8.48 -39.55
N GLY A 115 -5.53 -7.79 -40.55
CA GLY A 115 -6.29 -7.07 -41.57
C GLY A 115 -6.84 -5.72 -41.10
N VAL A 116 -6.31 -5.16 -40.01
CA VAL A 116 -6.72 -3.84 -39.51
C VAL A 116 -6.42 -2.76 -40.55
N VAL A 117 -7.44 -2.00 -40.93
CA VAL A 117 -7.29 -0.84 -41.81
C VAL A 117 -6.66 0.30 -41.01
N HIS A 118 -5.36 0.51 -41.20
CA HIS A 118 -4.64 1.61 -40.59
C HIS A 118 -5.06 2.93 -41.22
N GLN A 119 -5.76 3.76 -40.45
CA GLN A 119 -6.03 5.15 -40.79
C GLN A 119 -5.07 6.02 -39.97
N PRO A 120 -3.99 6.53 -40.56
CA PRO A 120 -3.14 7.47 -39.85
C PRO A 120 -4.00 8.69 -39.52
N LEU A 121 -4.08 9.05 -38.24
CA LEU A 121 -4.51 10.39 -37.90
C LEU A 121 -3.55 11.33 -38.63
N GLN A 122 -4.09 12.16 -39.53
CA GLN A 122 -3.31 13.24 -40.11
C GLN A 122 -2.98 14.22 -38.98
N VAL A 123 -1.92 13.90 -38.23
CA VAL A 123 -1.21 14.90 -37.47
C VAL A 123 -0.76 15.88 -38.53
N ARG A 124 -1.26 17.11 -38.46
CA ARG A 124 -0.78 18.22 -39.27
C ARG A 124 0.69 18.42 -38.86
N ARG A 125 1.58 17.64 -39.47
CA ARG A 125 3.02 17.68 -39.27
C ARG A 125 3.51 18.88 -40.07
N GLU A 126 3.51 20.05 -39.44
CA GLU A 126 4.53 21.04 -39.80
C GLU A 126 5.88 20.35 -39.50
N PRO A 127 6.78 20.24 -40.49
CA PRO A 127 8.06 19.60 -40.29
C PRO A 127 8.82 20.35 -39.19
N PHE A 128 9.33 19.60 -38.19
CA PHE A 128 10.38 20.09 -37.31
C PHE A 128 11.65 20.32 -38.16
N GLY A 129 11.69 21.47 -38.83
CA GLY A 129 12.71 21.85 -39.79
C GLY A 129 12.65 23.35 -40.02
N LEU A 130 13.71 24.03 -39.56
CA LEU A 130 14.11 25.41 -39.85
C LEU A 130 13.25 26.17 -40.88
N GLY A 131 12.25 26.92 -40.43
CA GLY A 131 11.57 27.90 -41.29
C GLY A 131 10.17 28.33 -40.83
N ASN A 132 10.09 29.51 -40.23
CA ASN A 132 8.91 30.35 -39.97
C ASN A 132 7.77 29.82 -39.08
N GLN A 133 7.79 30.34 -37.85
CA GLN A 133 6.75 30.35 -36.82
C GLN A 133 5.35 30.67 -37.38
N THR A 134 4.38 29.77 -37.20
CA THR A 134 2.98 30.04 -36.76
C THR A 134 2.19 28.75 -36.41
N ALA A 135 2.84 27.79 -35.76
CA ALA A 135 2.22 26.84 -34.84
C ALA A 135 3.26 26.60 -33.75
N SER A 136 3.01 27.08 -32.53
CA SER A 136 4.02 27.22 -31.47
C SER A 136 4.70 25.89 -31.18
N SER A 137 5.95 25.73 -31.65
CA SER A 137 6.82 24.64 -31.23
C SER A 137 6.94 24.65 -29.70
N PRO A 138 6.97 23.49 -29.04
CA PRO A 138 7.13 23.44 -27.59
C PRO A 138 8.44 24.13 -27.20
N SER A 139 8.37 25.08 -26.26
CA SER A 139 9.56 25.66 -25.64
C SER A 139 10.21 24.58 -24.79
N VAL A 140 11.41 24.12 -25.18
CA VAL A 140 12.15 23.09 -24.45
C VAL A 140 13.28 23.75 -23.68
N GLN A 141 13.26 23.57 -22.36
CA GLN A 141 14.33 23.98 -21.46
C GLN A 141 14.90 22.76 -20.76
N VAL A 142 16.23 22.60 -20.80
CA VAL A 142 16.95 21.57 -20.07
C VAL A 142 17.72 22.25 -18.95
N VAL A 143 17.56 21.76 -17.72
CA VAL A 143 18.17 22.33 -16.53
C VAL A 143 18.88 21.25 -15.75
N ASN A 144 20.03 21.58 -15.17
CA ASN A 144 20.75 20.71 -14.26
C ASN A 144 20.54 21.21 -12.82
N VAL A 145 20.06 20.33 -11.95
CA VAL A 145 19.79 20.62 -10.55
C VAL A 145 20.36 19.50 -9.68
N ILE A 146 20.78 19.83 -8.46
CA ILE A 146 21.40 18.88 -7.54
C ILE A 146 20.34 18.33 -6.59
N GLY A 147 20.07 17.02 -6.69
CA GLY A 147 19.23 16.26 -5.76
C GLY A 147 17.72 16.50 -5.91
N CYS A 148 16.93 15.56 -5.40
CA CYS A 148 15.47 15.55 -5.55
C CYS A 148 14.78 16.80 -4.96
N GLN A 149 15.28 17.33 -3.84
CA GLN A 149 14.71 18.54 -3.25
C GLN A 149 14.91 19.76 -4.15
N GLY A 150 16.11 19.90 -4.74
CA GLY A 150 16.40 20.99 -5.67
C GLY A 150 15.54 20.88 -6.94
N GLU A 151 15.42 19.67 -7.49
CA GLU A 151 14.57 19.42 -8.67
C GLU A 151 13.10 19.78 -8.41
N LEU A 152 12.55 19.39 -7.26
CA LEU A 152 11.18 19.75 -6.87
C LEU A 152 11.03 21.27 -6.68
N ALA A 153 11.95 21.92 -5.99
CA ALA A 153 11.89 23.37 -5.78
C ALA A 153 11.96 24.15 -7.12
N PHE A 154 12.85 23.72 -8.03
CA PHE A 154 12.89 24.28 -9.39
C PHE A 154 11.57 24.07 -10.13
N THR A 155 11.01 22.85 -10.05
CA THR A 155 9.72 22.51 -10.66
C THR A 155 8.59 23.37 -10.12
N CYS A 156 8.51 23.59 -8.80
CA CYS A 156 7.53 24.46 -8.18
C CYS A 156 7.64 25.91 -8.66
N ASN A 157 8.86 26.44 -8.77
CA ASN A 157 9.07 27.77 -9.32
C ASN A 157 8.66 27.87 -10.80
N ALA A 158 8.93 26.84 -11.60
CA ALA A 158 8.50 26.78 -13.00
C ALA A 158 6.96 26.71 -13.13
N ILE A 159 6.29 25.95 -12.24
CA ILE A 159 4.83 25.90 -12.15
C ILE A 159 4.27 27.29 -11.83
N LEU A 160 4.77 27.95 -10.79
CA LEU A 160 4.30 29.28 -10.40
C LEU A 160 4.52 30.29 -11.51
N HIS A 161 5.68 30.25 -12.18
CA HIS A 161 5.94 31.10 -13.34
C HIS A 161 4.92 30.85 -14.47
N ALA A 162 4.59 29.59 -14.76
CA ALA A 162 3.60 29.24 -15.78
C ALA A 162 2.18 29.72 -15.43
N VAL A 163 1.82 29.68 -14.15
CA VAL A 163 0.52 30.18 -13.68
C VAL A 163 0.47 31.71 -13.69
N GLU A 164 1.50 32.37 -13.16
CA GLU A 164 1.52 33.84 -12.98
C GLU A 164 1.81 34.61 -14.26
N THR A 165 2.71 34.10 -15.11
CA THR A 165 3.20 34.83 -16.30
C THR A 165 2.46 34.45 -17.56
N THR A 166 2.18 33.16 -17.76
CA THR A 166 1.48 32.66 -18.96
C THR A 166 -0.01 32.42 -18.75
N GLY A 167 -0.50 32.48 -17.51
CA GLY A 167 -1.94 32.36 -17.19
C GLY A 167 -2.47 30.92 -17.23
N HIS A 168 -1.61 29.91 -17.14
CA HIS A 168 -2.03 28.52 -17.08
C HIS A 168 -2.73 28.19 -15.76
N THR A 169 -3.66 27.24 -15.77
CA THR A 169 -4.24 26.69 -14.54
C THR A 169 -3.40 25.51 -14.03
N PHE A 170 -3.42 25.25 -12.72
CA PHE A 170 -2.65 24.14 -12.14
C PHE A 170 -2.96 22.79 -12.81
N ARG A 171 -4.22 22.52 -13.15
CA ARG A 171 -4.65 21.27 -13.79
C ARG A 171 -4.10 21.07 -15.20
N GLU A 172 -3.70 22.15 -15.89
CA GLU A 172 -3.09 22.06 -17.22
C GLU A 172 -1.60 21.68 -17.16
N ILE A 173 -1.01 21.68 -15.97
CA ILE A 173 0.40 21.40 -15.77
C ILE A 173 0.58 19.96 -15.30
N GLY A 174 1.42 19.22 -16.03
CA GLY A 174 1.85 17.86 -15.70
C GLY A 174 3.33 17.82 -15.32
N VAL A 175 3.64 17.15 -14.21
CA VAL A 175 5.00 16.83 -13.78
C VAL A 175 5.17 15.31 -13.88
N VAL A 176 6.15 14.86 -14.65
CA VAL A 176 6.40 13.44 -14.87
C VAL A 176 7.80 13.10 -14.41
N ALA A 177 7.93 12.07 -13.59
CA ALA A 177 9.21 11.47 -13.23
C ALA A 177 9.25 10.02 -13.71
N ARG A 178 10.45 9.47 -13.93
CA ARG A 178 10.61 8.05 -14.24
C ARG A 178 10.17 7.14 -13.09
N THR A 179 10.36 7.59 -11.85
CA THR A 179 9.79 6.98 -10.68
C THR A 179 9.53 8.05 -9.63
N LEU A 180 8.38 8.00 -8.97
CA LEU A 180 8.05 8.95 -7.91
C LEU A 180 8.58 8.54 -6.52
N GLU A 181 9.11 7.31 -6.38
CA GLU A 181 9.60 6.78 -5.09
C GLU A 181 10.63 7.69 -4.40
N PRO A 182 11.66 8.25 -5.08
CA PRO A 182 12.63 9.14 -4.44
C PRO A 182 12.03 10.49 -3.98
N TYR A 183 10.92 10.91 -4.61
CA TYR A 183 10.28 12.19 -4.35
C TYR A 183 9.18 12.10 -3.28
N GLY A 184 8.65 10.91 -3.01
CA GLY A 184 7.50 10.70 -2.12
C GLY A 184 7.56 11.46 -0.79
N PRO A 185 8.64 11.33 0.01
CA PRO A 185 8.77 12.02 1.30
C PRO A 185 8.83 13.55 1.19
N LEU A 186 9.28 14.08 0.05
CA LEU A 186 9.50 15.51 -0.17
C LEU A 186 8.34 16.19 -0.89
N LEU A 187 7.61 15.44 -1.73
CA LEU A 187 6.60 15.95 -2.66
C LEU A 187 5.58 16.82 -1.92
N ARG A 188 4.95 16.25 -0.88
CA ARG A 188 3.95 16.96 -0.08
C ARG A 188 4.52 18.24 0.54
N ARG A 189 5.64 18.11 1.25
CA ARG A 189 6.26 19.23 1.98
C ARG A 189 6.60 20.40 1.05
N VAL A 190 7.24 20.12 -0.09
CA VAL A 190 7.70 21.16 -1.03
C VAL A 190 6.51 21.82 -1.72
N PHE A 191 5.50 21.06 -2.15
CA PHE A 191 4.30 21.63 -2.78
C PHE A 191 3.46 22.46 -1.79
N GLU A 192 3.33 22.02 -0.54
CA GLU A 192 2.65 22.78 0.52
C GLU A 192 3.39 24.09 0.83
N GLU A 193 4.74 24.07 0.89
CA GLU A 193 5.57 25.27 1.09
C GLU A 193 5.34 26.32 0.00
N HIS A 194 5.17 25.88 -1.25
CA HIS A 194 4.89 26.75 -2.40
C HIS A 194 3.39 27.00 -2.64
N ARG A 195 2.51 26.45 -1.79
CA ARG A 195 1.04 26.53 -1.91
C ARG A 195 0.50 26.05 -3.26
N ILE A 196 1.12 25.02 -3.83
CA ILE A 196 0.72 24.45 -5.11
C ILE A 196 -0.19 23.25 -4.83
N PRO A 197 -1.48 23.28 -5.22
CA PRO A 197 -2.33 22.10 -5.15
C PRO A 197 -1.82 21.07 -6.15
N PHE A 198 -1.80 19.78 -5.79
CA PHE A 198 -1.36 18.72 -6.67
C PHE A 198 -2.23 17.46 -6.54
N CYS A 199 -2.22 16.63 -7.58
CA CYS A 199 -2.77 15.28 -7.59
C CYS A 199 -1.63 14.35 -8.00
N ALA A 200 -1.36 13.29 -7.24
CA ALA A 200 -0.22 12.42 -7.51
C ALA A 200 -0.62 10.95 -7.51
N THR A 201 -0.06 10.19 -8.45
CA THR A 201 -0.11 8.71 -8.44
C THR A 201 0.86 8.10 -7.43
N ALA A 202 1.75 8.92 -6.87
CA ALA A 202 2.65 8.48 -5.80
C ALA A 202 1.88 8.02 -4.57
N THR A 203 2.41 6.96 -3.96
CA THR A 203 1.91 6.39 -2.71
C THR A 203 3.02 6.32 -1.68
N ALA A 204 2.66 6.31 -0.41
CA ALA A 204 3.57 6.12 0.71
C ALA A 204 3.35 4.72 1.33
N PRO A 205 4.39 4.04 1.84
CA PRO A 205 4.23 2.82 2.60
C PRO A 205 3.33 3.03 3.83
N LEU A 206 2.34 2.17 4.03
CA LEU A 206 1.46 2.27 5.19
C LEU A 206 2.23 2.13 6.51
N LEU A 207 3.34 1.37 6.50
CA LEU A 207 4.20 1.12 7.65
C LEU A 207 4.99 2.36 8.13
N GLU A 208 5.04 3.44 7.35
CA GLU A 208 5.59 4.73 7.83
C GLU A 208 4.70 5.35 8.92
N GLU A 209 3.41 5.03 8.91
CA GLU A 209 2.43 5.55 9.84
C GLU A 209 2.57 4.91 11.23
N PRO A 210 2.54 5.71 12.31
CA PRO A 210 2.67 5.19 13.67
C PRO A 210 1.64 4.10 13.99
N VAL A 211 0.40 4.25 13.53
CA VAL A 211 -0.65 3.27 13.82
C VAL A 211 -0.43 1.92 13.16
N ALA A 212 0.18 1.89 11.97
CA ALA A 212 0.52 0.64 11.30
C ALA A 212 1.58 -0.14 12.08
N LYS A 213 2.51 0.55 12.74
CA LYS A 213 3.48 -0.06 13.66
C LYS A 213 2.80 -0.61 14.91
N VAL A 214 1.76 0.04 15.41
CA VAL A 214 0.94 -0.48 16.52
C VAL A 214 0.24 -1.78 16.11
N TRP A 215 -0.37 -1.85 14.91
CA TRP A 215 -0.94 -3.12 14.40
C TRP A 215 0.11 -4.22 14.28
N TRP A 216 1.28 -3.88 13.74
CA TRP A 216 2.40 -4.80 13.59
C TRP A 216 2.85 -5.39 14.94
N GLN A 217 2.98 -4.54 15.95
CA GLN A 217 3.37 -4.94 17.30
C GLN A 217 2.25 -5.77 17.95
N LEU A 218 1.01 -5.29 17.90
CA LEU A 218 -0.16 -5.96 18.49
C LEU A 218 -0.33 -7.40 17.97
N ALA A 219 -0.20 -7.62 16.66
CA ALA A 219 -0.32 -8.96 16.06
C ALA A 219 0.74 -9.94 16.59
N GLY A 220 1.96 -9.44 16.86
CA GLY A 220 3.11 -10.25 17.26
C GLY A 220 3.27 -10.46 18.77
N LEU A 221 2.50 -9.76 19.63
CA LEU A 221 2.73 -9.77 21.08
C LEU A 221 2.78 -11.18 21.69
N ARG A 222 1.87 -12.07 21.27
CA ARG A 222 1.82 -13.44 21.78
C ARG A 222 3.05 -14.25 21.38
N GLU A 223 3.42 -14.21 20.10
CA GLU A 223 4.56 -14.97 19.55
C GLU A 223 5.90 -14.49 20.09
N GLU A 224 6.02 -13.17 20.32
CA GLU A 224 7.22 -12.55 20.88
C GLU A 224 7.28 -12.67 22.41
N GLN A 225 6.32 -13.37 23.03
CA GLN A 225 6.20 -13.57 24.47
C GLN A 225 6.09 -12.25 25.24
N TYR A 226 5.26 -11.32 24.79
CA TYR A 226 4.93 -10.09 25.52
C TYR A 226 6.17 -9.25 25.91
N PRO A 227 7.03 -8.88 24.94
CA PRO A 227 8.21 -8.07 25.23
C PRO A 227 7.79 -6.70 25.76
N TRP A 228 8.50 -6.20 26.76
CA TRP A 228 8.04 -4.98 27.44
C TRP A 228 7.96 -3.75 26.53
N GLN A 229 8.86 -3.64 25.55
CA GLN A 229 8.84 -2.54 24.58
C GLN A 229 7.59 -2.60 23.70
N GLY A 230 7.29 -3.76 23.10
CA GLY A 230 6.12 -3.93 22.24
C GLY A 230 4.81 -3.70 22.99
N LEU A 231 4.70 -4.20 24.22
CA LEU A 231 3.51 -3.95 25.04
C LEU A 231 3.35 -2.47 25.37
N LEU A 232 4.39 -1.82 25.90
CA LEU A 232 4.33 -0.40 26.25
C LEU A 232 4.10 0.49 25.03
N ASP A 233 4.66 0.15 23.87
CA ASP A 233 4.44 0.91 22.63
C ASP A 233 2.98 0.83 22.17
N VAL A 234 2.33 -0.33 22.32
CA VAL A 234 0.91 -0.51 22.01
C VAL A 234 0.04 0.26 23.02
N VAL A 235 0.23 0.03 24.32
CA VAL A 235 -0.65 0.61 25.36
C VAL A 235 -0.45 2.10 25.55
N ALA A 236 0.76 2.61 25.30
CA ALA A 236 1.04 4.04 25.34
C ALA A 236 0.82 4.72 23.98
N SER A 237 0.33 4.01 22.96
CA SER A 237 0.01 4.65 21.69
C SER A 237 -1.16 5.61 21.85
N PRO A 238 -1.20 6.72 21.08
CA PRO A 238 -2.33 7.65 21.11
C PRO A 238 -3.64 7.02 20.61
N TYR A 239 -3.55 5.86 19.96
CA TYR A 239 -4.68 5.11 19.43
C TYR A 239 -5.24 4.10 20.43
N TYR A 240 -4.58 3.87 21.58
CA TYR A 240 -5.02 2.87 22.53
C TYR A 240 -6.30 3.32 23.28
N ARG A 241 -7.30 2.44 23.30
CA ARG A 241 -8.55 2.59 24.05
C ARG A 241 -8.27 2.32 25.53
N GLY A 242 -7.75 3.33 26.21
CA GLY A 242 -7.41 3.27 27.63
C GLY A 242 -8.43 3.96 28.53
N LEU A 243 -8.72 3.36 29.67
CA LEU A 243 -9.36 4.04 30.79
C LEU A 243 -8.38 5.12 31.31
N SER A 244 -8.80 6.38 31.24
CA SER A 244 -8.09 7.47 31.90
C SER A 244 -8.34 7.37 33.41
N VAL A 245 -7.33 6.92 34.17
CA VAL A 245 -7.38 6.92 35.63
C VAL A 245 -6.87 8.28 36.10
N ASN A 246 -7.65 8.97 36.94
CA ASN A 246 -7.34 10.32 37.44
C ASN A 246 -7.11 11.37 36.35
N GLY A 247 -7.75 11.22 35.19
CA GLY A 247 -7.64 12.17 34.09
C GLY A 247 -6.34 12.07 33.27
N ARG A 248 -5.47 11.09 33.57
CA ARG A 248 -4.24 10.85 32.80
C ARG A 248 -4.34 9.63 31.90
N SER A 249 -3.95 9.82 30.64
CA SER A 249 -3.94 8.76 29.65
C SER A 249 -2.73 7.82 29.84
N PRO A 250 -2.83 6.54 29.42
CA PRO A 250 -1.69 5.61 29.36
C PRO A 250 -0.45 6.20 28.67
N HIS A 251 -0.65 7.00 27.62
CA HIS A 251 0.43 7.68 26.89
C HIS A 251 1.24 8.61 27.80
N GLU A 252 0.59 9.37 28.69
CA GLU A 252 1.27 10.29 29.61
C GLU A 252 2.09 9.56 30.67
N GLN A 253 1.72 8.32 31.00
CA GLN A 253 2.37 7.53 32.05
C GLN A 253 3.50 6.62 31.54
N ARG A 254 3.74 6.57 30.22
CA ARG A 254 4.75 5.72 29.58
C ARG A 254 6.12 5.80 30.25
N ASN A 255 6.54 7.01 30.63
CA ASN A 255 7.83 7.23 31.27
C ASN A 255 7.92 6.52 32.63
N ILE A 256 6.89 6.65 33.47
CA ILE A 256 6.80 6.02 34.79
C ILE A 256 6.79 4.48 34.62
N TRP A 257 6.00 3.98 33.68
CA TRP A 257 5.92 2.54 33.38
C TRP A 257 7.26 1.97 32.88
N SER A 258 7.96 2.70 32.01
CA SER A 258 9.27 2.28 31.52
C SER A 258 10.33 2.21 32.63
N GLN A 259 10.28 3.14 33.59
CA GLN A 259 11.17 3.13 34.75
C GLN A 259 10.86 1.96 35.68
N ALA A 260 9.56 1.67 35.88
CA ALA A 260 9.10 0.54 36.66
C ALA A 260 9.61 -0.79 36.08
N VAL A 261 9.31 -1.05 34.81
CA VAL A 261 9.72 -2.26 34.09
C VAL A 261 11.23 -2.48 34.17
N ARG A 262 12.03 -1.40 34.01
CA ARG A 262 13.50 -1.46 34.15
C ARG A 262 13.95 -1.74 35.58
N HIS A 263 13.28 -1.14 36.58
CA HIS A 263 13.61 -1.32 37.99
C HIS A 263 13.40 -2.75 38.45
N TRP A 264 12.24 -3.33 38.12
CA TRP A 264 11.87 -4.71 38.48
C TRP A 264 12.33 -5.77 37.48
N ARG A 265 13.10 -5.34 36.46
CA ARG A 265 13.69 -6.19 35.42
C ARG A 265 12.66 -7.07 34.71
N CYS A 266 11.50 -6.49 34.40
CA CYS A 266 10.53 -7.12 33.53
C CYS A 266 11.07 -7.07 32.09
N VAL A 267 11.34 -8.24 31.51
CA VAL A 267 11.94 -8.37 30.19
C VAL A 267 10.89 -8.84 29.18
N ARG A 268 10.24 -9.96 29.49
CA ARG A 268 9.23 -10.59 28.64
C ARG A 268 8.51 -11.68 29.41
N GLY A 269 7.40 -12.12 28.86
CA GLY A 269 6.67 -13.27 29.34
C GLY A 269 5.66 -12.88 30.41
N ARG A 270 4.65 -13.72 30.54
CA ARG A 270 3.53 -13.51 31.44
C ARG A 270 3.96 -13.37 32.91
N GLU A 271 4.90 -14.21 33.34
CA GLU A 271 5.37 -14.27 34.73
C GLU A 271 5.99 -12.94 35.18
N ASP A 272 6.75 -12.27 34.29
CA ASP A 272 7.34 -10.97 34.58
C ASP A 272 6.27 -9.89 34.79
N TRP A 273 5.17 -9.95 34.02
CA TRP A 273 4.06 -9.02 34.15
C TRP A 273 3.17 -9.31 35.36
N GLU A 274 2.94 -10.59 35.70
CA GLU A 274 2.26 -10.99 36.93
C GLU A 274 3.06 -10.57 38.17
N ARG A 275 4.38 -10.69 38.12
CA ARG A 275 5.27 -10.14 39.16
C ARG A 275 5.13 -8.63 39.30
N LEU A 276 5.09 -7.90 38.18
CA LEU A 276 4.88 -6.45 38.21
C LEU A 276 3.50 -6.08 38.78
N ALA A 277 2.46 -6.85 38.45
CA ALA A 277 1.12 -6.67 39.00
C ALA A 277 1.08 -6.92 40.51
N ALA A 278 1.80 -7.93 41.02
CA ALA A 278 1.94 -8.17 42.45
C ALA A 278 2.62 -6.98 43.15
N VAL A 279 3.69 -6.43 42.55
CA VAL A 279 4.36 -5.23 43.06
C VAL A 279 3.43 -4.01 43.10
N ALA A 280 2.54 -3.85 42.11
CA ALA A 280 1.57 -2.76 42.08
C ALA A 280 0.58 -2.78 43.25
N THR A 281 0.47 -3.89 43.98
CA THR A 281 -0.35 -4.02 45.21
C THR A 281 0.44 -3.85 46.50
N ASP A 282 1.77 -3.84 46.45
CA ASP A 282 2.65 -3.75 47.61
C ASP A 282 3.16 -2.31 47.82
N LEU A 283 2.51 -1.61 48.76
CA LEU A 283 2.83 -0.22 49.10
C LEU A 283 4.27 -0.02 49.61
N GLU A 284 4.91 -1.01 50.24
CA GLU A 284 6.28 -0.87 50.74
C GLU A 284 7.29 -0.90 49.59
N LEU A 285 7.11 -1.81 48.63
CA LEU A 285 7.96 -1.85 47.43
C LEU A 285 7.81 -0.57 46.59
N ILE A 286 6.59 -0.05 46.48
CA ILE A 286 6.33 1.22 45.77
C ILE A 286 6.99 2.38 46.51
N ARG A 287 6.96 2.41 47.85
CA ARG A 287 7.61 3.46 48.67
C ARG A 287 9.12 3.51 48.46
N ASP A 288 9.78 2.37 48.33
CA ASP A 288 11.22 2.32 48.10
C ASP A 288 11.60 2.71 46.67
N TRP A 289 10.74 2.40 45.69
CA TRP A 289 10.93 2.80 44.30
C TRP A 289 10.63 4.29 44.09
N GLN A 290 9.51 4.82 44.61
CA GLN A 290 9.10 6.22 44.42
C GLN A 290 10.14 7.21 44.92
N ARG A 291 10.82 6.89 46.05
CA ARG A 291 11.95 7.69 46.57
C ARG A 291 13.12 7.79 45.57
N LYS A 292 13.35 6.76 44.74
CA LYS A 292 14.44 6.73 43.76
C LYS A 292 14.11 7.52 42.49
N ILE A 293 12.82 7.56 42.11
CA ILE A 293 12.36 8.24 40.89
C ILE A 293 11.87 9.67 41.14
N GLY A 294 11.64 10.06 42.40
CA GLY A 294 11.24 11.42 42.77
C GLY A 294 9.79 11.76 42.44
N VAL A 295 8.89 10.77 42.40
CA VAL A 295 7.46 10.92 42.07
C VAL A 295 6.61 10.73 43.34
N PRO A 296 5.53 11.49 43.57
CA PRO A 296 4.66 11.30 44.72
C PRO A 296 4.14 9.85 44.82
N LEU A 297 4.03 9.32 46.05
CA LEU A 297 3.60 7.94 46.30
C LEU A 297 2.24 7.62 45.66
N GLU A 298 1.28 8.55 45.73
CA GLU A 298 -0.05 8.39 45.14
C GLU A 298 0.02 8.25 43.62
N GLU A 299 0.85 9.06 42.97
CA GLU A 299 1.04 9.03 41.51
C GLU A 299 1.77 7.75 41.08
N ALA A 300 2.82 7.36 41.80
CA ALA A 300 3.54 6.12 41.55
C ALA A 300 2.65 4.89 41.72
N SER A 301 1.83 4.85 42.78
CA SER A 301 0.90 3.74 43.04
C SER A 301 -0.19 3.67 41.97
N ALA A 302 -0.86 4.79 41.68
CA ALA A 302 -1.91 4.83 40.67
C ALA A 302 -1.40 4.44 39.27
N ALA A 303 -0.21 4.92 38.90
CA ALA A 303 0.38 4.59 37.61
C ALA A 303 0.75 3.11 37.49
N LEU A 304 1.28 2.49 38.54
CA LEU A 304 1.60 1.05 38.53
C LEU A 304 0.34 0.19 38.50
N GLN A 305 -0.71 0.58 39.22
CA GLN A 305 -2.00 -0.12 39.21
C GLN A 305 -2.64 -0.03 37.82
N GLN A 306 -2.68 1.15 37.23
CA GLN A 306 -3.18 1.33 35.87
C GLN A 306 -2.33 0.54 34.85
N CYS A 307 -1.00 0.49 35.02
CA CYS A 307 -0.13 -0.33 34.16
C CYS A 307 -0.50 -1.81 34.25
N ALA A 308 -0.63 -2.34 35.48
CA ALA A 308 -0.97 -3.73 35.72
C ALA A 308 -2.35 -4.10 35.15
N ASP A 309 -3.35 -3.24 35.33
CA ASP A 309 -4.70 -3.46 34.83
C ASP A 309 -4.75 -3.43 33.29
N VAL A 310 -4.14 -2.41 32.68
CA VAL A 310 -4.14 -2.21 31.22
C VAL A 310 -3.35 -3.31 30.51
N VAL A 311 -2.14 -3.60 30.98
CA VAL A 311 -1.29 -4.64 30.40
C VAL A 311 -1.86 -6.03 30.68
N GLY A 312 -2.37 -6.27 31.89
CA GLY A 312 -3.00 -7.54 32.25
C GLY A 312 -4.21 -7.86 31.37
N ARG A 313 -5.05 -6.86 31.09
CA ARG A 313 -6.19 -7.00 30.16
C ARG A 313 -5.72 -7.32 28.74
N LEU A 314 -4.75 -6.57 28.20
CA LEU A 314 -4.22 -6.81 26.86
C LEU A 314 -3.59 -8.22 26.74
N ILE A 315 -2.83 -8.66 27.74
CA ILE A 315 -2.25 -10.01 27.76
C ILE A 315 -3.35 -11.07 27.76
N ALA A 316 -4.39 -10.90 28.58
CA ALA A 316 -5.52 -11.84 28.65
C ALA A 316 -6.26 -11.93 27.30
N ASP A 317 -6.53 -10.80 26.66
CA ASP A 317 -7.20 -10.75 25.36
C ASP A 317 -6.31 -11.37 24.24
N CYS A 318 -4.99 -11.15 24.28
CA CYS A 318 -4.05 -11.84 23.39
C CYS A 318 -3.96 -13.36 23.65
N GLN A 319 -4.18 -13.82 24.89
CA GLN A 319 -4.20 -15.26 25.22
C GLN A 319 -5.49 -15.95 24.75
N ALA A 320 -6.60 -15.20 24.69
CA ALA A 320 -7.86 -15.70 24.17
C ALA A 320 -7.85 -15.92 22.65
N LEU A 321 -6.81 -15.44 21.95
CA LEU A 321 -6.66 -15.65 20.50
C LEU A 321 -6.53 -17.14 20.15
N PRO A 322 -7.10 -17.58 19.02
CA PRO A 322 -6.95 -18.97 18.58
C PRO A 322 -5.48 -19.33 18.32
N GLU A 323 -5.06 -20.52 18.75
CA GLU A 323 -3.72 -21.05 18.44
C GLU A 323 -3.57 -21.43 16.96
N SER A 324 -4.65 -21.95 16.38
CA SER A 324 -4.73 -22.32 14.97
C SER A 324 -6.15 -22.16 14.46
N GLY A 325 -6.28 -21.86 13.17
CA GLY A 325 -7.57 -21.65 12.53
C GLY A 325 -7.41 -21.53 11.02
N SER A 326 -8.53 -21.29 10.34
CA SER A 326 -8.49 -20.78 8.98
C SER A 326 -7.93 -19.35 8.97
N ILE A 327 -7.46 -18.86 7.82
CA ILE A 327 -6.96 -17.49 7.70
C ILE A 327 -8.07 -16.48 8.05
N GLY A 328 -9.29 -16.75 7.61
CA GLY A 328 -10.47 -15.95 7.90
C GLY A 328 -10.78 -15.88 9.40
N GLU A 329 -10.77 -17.03 10.10
CA GLU A 329 -10.98 -17.09 11.55
C GLU A 329 -9.92 -16.28 12.33
N LEU A 330 -8.64 -16.45 11.99
CA LEU A 330 -7.54 -15.72 12.64
C LEU A 330 -7.59 -14.22 12.35
N THR A 331 -7.93 -13.83 11.11
CA THR A 331 -8.06 -12.42 10.73
C THR A 331 -9.22 -11.75 11.45
N LEU A 332 -10.37 -12.43 11.59
CA LEU A 332 -11.51 -11.93 12.37
C LEU A 332 -11.17 -11.78 13.86
N ALA A 333 -10.43 -12.74 14.43
CA ALA A 333 -9.96 -12.65 15.81
C ALA A 333 -9.05 -11.43 16.02
N PHE A 334 -8.16 -11.15 15.07
CA PHE A 334 -7.30 -9.97 15.12
C PHE A 334 -8.08 -8.66 14.97
N GLU A 335 -9.03 -8.59 14.04
CA GLU A 335 -9.91 -7.41 13.89
C GLU A 335 -10.68 -7.13 15.18
N SER A 336 -11.15 -8.17 15.86
CA SER A 336 -11.80 -8.05 17.18
C SER A 336 -10.85 -7.53 18.26
N LEU A 337 -9.58 -7.96 18.24
CA LEU A 337 -8.56 -7.47 19.18
C LEU A 337 -8.26 -5.99 18.92
N VAL A 338 -8.08 -5.61 17.66
CA VAL A 338 -7.88 -4.22 17.23
C VAL A 338 -9.06 -3.36 17.63
N SER A 339 -10.29 -3.79 17.36
CA SER A 339 -11.49 -3.02 17.69
C SER A 339 -11.74 -2.94 19.20
N THR A 340 -11.24 -3.89 19.99
CA THR A 340 -11.35 -3.85 21.46
C THR A 340 -10.36 -2.84 22.06
N HIS A 341 -9.11 -2.83 21.58
CA HIS A 341 -8.02 -2.08 22.20
C HIS A 341 -7.64 -0.78 21.49
N LEU A 342 -8.05 -0.53 20.25
CA LEU A 342 -7.67 0.67 19.49
C LEU A 342 -8.90 1.49 19.05
N CYS A 343 -8.81 2.81 19.21
CA CYS A 343 -9.82 3.79 18.81
C CYS A 343 -9.64 4.27 17.36
N LEU A 344 -9.48 3.33 16.43
CA LEU A 344 -9.25 3.65 15.00
C LEU A 344 -10.53 3.95 14.22
N LEU A 345 -11.66 3.59 14.82
CA LEU A 345 -12.96 3.54 14.17
C LEU A 345 -13.95 4.22 15.14
N GLU A 346 -14.47 5.37 14.70
CA GLU A 346 -15.79 5.93 15.03
C GLU A 346 -16.03 6.81 16.28
N GLU A 347 -15.20 6.88 17.31
CA GLU A 347 -15.68 7.50 18.58
C GLU A 347 -15.14 8.89 18.99
N GLN A 348 -14.27 9.53 18.20
CA GLN A 348 -13.88 10.93 18.46
C GLN A 348 -14.22 11.86 17.30
N THR A 349 -15.52 11.98 17.02
CA THR A 349 -16.06 13.24 16.48
C THR A 349 -16.10 14.28 17.61
N SER A 350 -14.94 14.69 18.11
CA SER A 350 -14.86 15.95 18.84
C SER A 350 -14.98 17.08 17.82
N SER A 351 -15.78 18.10 18.15
CA SER A 351 -16.11 19.25 17.30
C SER A 351 -14.91 20.13 16.90
N GLU A 352 -13.68 19.70 17.20
CA GLU A 352 -12.43 20.45 17.03
C GLU A 352 -11.39 19.75 16.12
N MET A 353 -11.67 18.55 15.60
CA MET A 353 -10.76 17.92 14.64
C MET A 353 -10.79 18.66 13.30
N ASP A 354 -9.63 19.17 12.87
CA ASP A 354 -9.41 19.72 11.54
C ASP A 354 -9.86 18.70 10.47
N GLU A 355 -10.47 19.18 9.37
CA GLU A 355 -10.88 18.33 8.24
C GLU A 355 -9.73 17.43 7.71
N ARG A 356 -8.48 17.89 7.88
CA ARG A 356 -7.25 17.19 7.50
C ARG A 356 -6.97 15.96 8.35
N ASP A 357 -7.16 16.07 9.67
CA ASP A 357 -6.92 14.95 10.59
C ASP A 357 -7.98 13.87 10.40
N HIS A 358 -9.22 14.28 10.09
CA HIS A 358 -10.29 13.36 9.72
C HIS A 358 -9.99 12.62 8.41
N ALA A 359 -9.56 13.32 7.36
CA ALA A 359 -9.21 12.69 6.09
C ALA A 359 -8.04 11.70 6.22
N GLN A 360 -7.03 12.04 7.05
CA GLN A 360 -5.92 11.13 7.34
C GLN A 360 -6.40 9.88 8.08
N MET A 361 -7.25 10.03 9.11
CA MET A 361 -7.79 8.89 9.85
C MET A 361 -8.61 7.95 8.95
N THR A 362 -9.46 8.51 8.09
CA THR A 362 -10.25 7.73 7.13
C THR A 362 -9.36 6.98 6.15
N SER A 363 -8.29 7.60 5.65
CA SER A 363 -7.32 6.93 4.77
C SER A 363 -6.59 5.78 5.48
N LEU A 364 -6.27 5.93 6.78
CA LEU A 364 -5.65 4.88 7.58
C LEU A 364 -6.60 3.70 7.82
N ALA A 365 -7.86 3.98 8.15
CA ALA A 365 -8.90 2.96 8.31
C ALA A 365 -9.12 2.16 7.02
N GLN A 366 -9.24 2.85 5.88
CA GLN A 366 -9.33 2.21 4.56
C GLN A 366 -8.11 1.35 4.24
N GLY A 367 -6.91 1.84 4.58
CA GLY A 367 -5.67 1.07 4.42
C GLY A 367 -5.68 -0.21 5.25
N PHE A 368 -6.14 -0.15 6.50
CA PHE A 368 -6.30 -1.32 7.36
C PHE A 368 -7.31 -2.33 6.79
N GLU A 369 -8.51 -1.85 6.41
CA GLU A 369 -9.56 -2.68 5.82
C GLU A 369 -9.10 -3.36 4.53
N GLN A 370 -8.34 -2.65 3.70
CA GLN A 370 -7.76 -3.21 2.47
C GLN A 370 -6.76 -4.33 2.80
N VAL A 371 -5.88 -4.16 3.78
CA VAL A 371 -4.95 -5.20 4.22
C VAL A 371 -5.70 -6.41 4.77
N MET A 372 -6.68 -6.20 5.66
CA MET A 372 -7.49 -7.29 6.21
C MET A 372 -8.25 -8.03 5.11
N THR A 373 -8.81 -7.31 4.14
CA THR A 373 -9.51 -7.90 2.99
C THR A 373 -8.57 -8.74 2.13
N GLN A 374 -7.35 -8.25 1.85
CA GLN A 374 -6.34 -9.00 1.12
C GLN A 374 -5.95 -10.29 1.84
N VAL A 375 -5.73 -10.23 3.17
CA VAL A 375 -5.41 -11.42 3.96
C VAL A 375 -6.59 -12.39 3.98
N LYS A 376 -7.84 -11.92 4.16
CA LYS A 376 -9.06 -12.74 4.11
C LYS A 376 -9.26 -13.44 2.76
N GLN A 377 -8.87 -12.83 1.65
CA GLN A 377 -8.96 -13.48 0.33
C GLN A 377 -8.14 -14.79 0.26
N LEU A 378 -7.08 -14.90 1.07
CA LEU A 378 -6.25 -16.10 1.15
C LEU A 378 -6.93 -17.26 1.90
N ASP A 379 -8.05 -17.02 2.59
CA ASP A 379 -8.82 -18.08 3.26
C ASP A 379 -9.32 -19.16 2.28
N ARG A 380 -9.45 -18.81 1.00
CA ARG A 380 -9.74 -19.75 -0.09
C ARG A 380 -8.71 -20.86 -0.23
N VAL A 381 -7.47 -20.66 0.25
CA VAL A 381 -6.43 -21.71 0.28
C VAL A 381 -6.84 -22.89 1.18
N GLY A 382 -7.82 -22.70 2.07
CA GLY A 382 -8.43 -23.77 2.85
C GLY A 382 -7.47 -24.46 3.83
N THR A 383 -6.30 -23.86 4.06
CA THR A 383 -5.26 -24.43 4.91
C THR A 383 -5.38 -23.89 6.31
N ARG A 384 -5.38 -24.79 7.30
CA ARG A 384 -5.27 -24.40 8.71
C ARG A 384 -3.85 -23.93 8.97
N MET A 385 -3.69 -22.79 9.64
CA MET A 385 -2.39 -22.27 10.04
C MET A 385 -2.38 -21.88 11.51
N THR A 386 -1.18 -21.85 12.09
CA THR A 386 -0.94 -21.34 13.43
C THR A 386 -1.03 -19.82 13.46
N TRP A 387 -1.29 -19.22 14.62
CA TRP A 387 -1.23 -17.77 14.80
C TRP A 387 0.07 -17.15 14.29
N GLY A 388 1.24 -17.69 14.66
CA GLY A 388 2.54 -17.18 14.17
C GLY A 388 2.67 -17.14 12.64
N ALA A 389 2.30 -18.20 11.93
CA ALA A 389 2.27 -18.21 10.47
C ALA A 389 1.30 -17.16 9.89
N TRP A 390 0.14 -16.95 10.53
CA TRP A 390 -0.78 -15.88 10.14
C TRP A 390 -0.18 -14.48 10.37
N VAL A 391 0.55 -14.28 11.47
CA VAL A 391 1.26 -13.02 11.75
C VAL A 391 2.26 -12.69 10.64
N ASP A 392 3.00 -13.68 10.13
CA ASP A 392 3.93 -13.47 9.02
C ASP A 392 3.21 -13.06 7.71
N VAL A 393 2.07 -13.70 7.41
CA VAL A 393 1.22 -13.33 6.26
C VAL A 393 0.69 -11.91 6.41
N PHE A 394 0.17 -11.56 7.58
CA PHE A 394 -0.33 -10.22 7.88
C PHE A 394 0.78 -9.17 7.76
N ARG A 395 1.95 -9.43 8.34
CA ARG A 395 3.13 -8.55 8.26
C ARG A 395 3.59 -8.34 6.82
N GLY A 396 3.62 -9.40 6.02
CA GLY A 396 3.90 -9.32 4.59
C GLY A 396 2.91 -8.42 3.84
N ALA A 397 1.60 -8.60 4.10
CA ALA A 397 0.57 -7.76 3.52
C ALA A 397 0.70 -6.29 3.96
N LEU A 398 1.03 -6.03 5.23
CA LEU A 398 1.21 -4.68 5.76
C LEU A 398 2.44 -3.97 5.16
N VAL A 399 3.53 -4.69 4.90
CA VAL A 399 4.73 -4.16 4.20
C VAL A 399 4.42 -3.81 2.75
N ALA A 400 3.60 -4.63 2.08
CA ALA A 400 3.17 -4.38 0.71
C ALA A 400 2.14 -3.24 0.60
N ALA A 401 1.41 -2.95 1.68
CA ALA A 401 0.38 -1.93 1.70
C ALA A 401 0.93 -0.53 1.42
N ARG A 402 0.16 0.22 0.63
CA ARG A 402 0.48 1.59 0.20
C ARG A 402 -0.74 2.46 0.45
N LYS A 403 -0.52 3.72 0.81
CA LYS A 403 -1.56 4.73 0.93
C LYS A 403 -1.30 5.90 -0.02
N PRO A 404 -2.35 6.57 -0.53
CA PRO A 404 -2.17 7.81 -1.27
C PRO A 404 -1.43 8.86 -0.44
N ILE A 405 -0.62 9.70 -1.10
CA ILE A 405 -0.06 10.88 -0.43
C ILE A 405 -1.23 11.80 -0.03
N PRO A 406 -1.32 12.25 1.23
CA PRO A 406 -2.39 13.13 1.69
C PRO A 406 -2.30 14.54 1.07
N GLY A 407 -3.43 15.26 1.06
CA GLY A 407 -3.50 16.64 0.57
C GLY A 407 -3.68 16.78 -0.95
N GLN A 408 -4.08 15.70 -1.63
CA GLN A 408 -4.31 15.74 -3.07
C GLN A 408 -5.57 16.53 -3.43
N SER A 409 -5.48 17.33 -4.50
CA SER A 409 -6.57 18.10 -5.07
C SER A 409 -6.77 17.74 -6.54
N PRO A 410 -7.99 17.38 -6.98
CA PRO A 410 -8.26 17.03 -8.38
C PRO A 410 -8.08 18.22 -9.35
N LEU A 411 -8.06 19.44 -8.82
CA LEU A 411 -7.81 20.68 -9.59
C LEU A 411 -6.33 21.11 -9.56
N GLY A 412 -5.47 20.32 -8.91
CA GLY A 412 -4.05 20.59 -8.79
C GLY A 412 -3.23 20.12 -9.99
N VAL A 413 -1.94 20.46 -9.92
CA VAL A 413 -0.89 19.97 -10.81
C VAL A 413 -0.86 18.45 -10.80
N GLN A 414 -0.79 17.85 -11.99
CA GLN A 414 -0.83 16.41 -12.13
C GLN A 414 0.58 15.83 -12.06
N VAL A 415 0.87 14.99 -11.06
CA VAL A 415 2.18 14.40 -10.83
C VAL A 415 2.13 12.89 -11.08
N PHE A 416 2.87 12.43 -12.09
CA PHE A 416 2.79 11.06 -12.57
C PHE A 416 4.13 10.34 -12.62
N ASP A 417 4.05 9.03 -12.38
CA ASP A 417 5.09 8.10 -12.77
C ASP A 417 4.97 7.80 -14.27
N ALA A 418 6.11 7.67 -14.95
CA ALA A 418 6.17 7.27 -16.35
C ALA A 418 6.35 5.75 -16.54
N MET A 419 6.62 5.01 -15.45
CA MET A 419 6.88 3.57 -15.44
C MET A 419 5.73 2.75 -14.84
#